data_AF-A0A7W1A439-F1
#
_entry.id   AF-A0A7W1A439-F1
#
_cell.length_a   1.000
_cell.length_b   1.000
_cell.length_c   1.000
_cell.angle_alpha   90.00
_cell.angle_beta   90.00
_cell.angle_gamma   90.00
#
_symmetry.space_group_name_H-M   'P 1'
#
loop_
_entity.id
_entity.type
_entity.pdbx_description
1 polymer ?
#
loop_
_entity_poly.entity_id
_entity_poly.type
_entity_poly.pdbx_seq_one_letter_code
_entity_poly.pdbx_strand_id
1 'polypeptide(L)'
;FCLSGGAGLKVEIKELLHAAGVLIIEGYGLTETSPTLTLNRPGAFRFDTVGKPLPSLELKLDTDGEILARGPNVFSGYFKDPDATAAAFTEDGWFRTGDVGRWTDDGFLQIIDRKKDILVTSGGKNIPPANIEARFVDDPIIERVVVYGDARPYLVAAVWVRADASADLVGARIDAINKELARYESIKRHFIAETPLTVEDGLLTSSLKLRRKAVYERLRDRFEALYA
;
A
#
# COMPACT_ATOMS: atom_id res chain seq x y z
N PHE A 1 19.00 -16.86 -5.87
CA PHE A 1 18.10 -15.82 -5.33
C PHE A 1 16.73 -16.00 -5.98
N CYS A 2 15.67 -15.51 -5.33
CA CYS A 2 14.31 -15.49 -5.85
C CYS A 2 13.85 -14.03 -6.02
N LEU A 3 12.93 -13.79 -6.96
CA LEU A 3 12.34 -12.47 -7.18
C LEU A 3 10.94 -12.43 -6.57
N SER A 4 10.63 -11.37 -5.83
CA SER A 4 9.28 -11.03 -5.39
C SER A 4 8.83 -9.73 -6.06
N GLY A 5 7.53 -9.63 -6.35
CA GLY A 5 6.92 -8.47 -6.97
C GLY A 5 5.40 -8.52 -6.89
N GLY A 6 4.74 -7.48 -7.39
CA GLY A 6 3.28 -7.35 -7.35
C GLY A 6 2.75 -6.83 -6.01
N ALA A 7 3.29 -7.28 -4.88
CA ALA A 7 3.01 -6.70 -3.55
C ALA A 7 4.28 -6.72 -2.69
N GLY A 8 4.37 -5.81 -1.73
CA GLY A 8 5.50 -5.76 -0.80
C GLY A 8 5.50 -6.96 0.15
N LEU A 9 6.69 -7.53 0.37
CA LEU A 9 6.96 -8.57 1.34
C LEU A 9 7.54 -7.96 2.61
N LYS A 10 7.13 -8.46 3.78
CA LYS A 10 7.66 -8.01 5.08
C LYS A 10 9.18 -8.16 5.17
N VAL A 11 9.85 -7.19 5.80
CA VAL A 11 11.31 -7.16 5.93
C VAL A 11 11.79 -8.38 6.70
N GLU A 12 11.09 -8.72 7.78
CA GLU A 12 11.42 -9.80 8.70
C GLU A 12 11.38 -11.17 7.99
N ILE A 13 10.45 -11.35 7.05
CA ILE A 13 10.36 -12.57 6.22
C ILE A 13 11.55 -12.67 5.26
N LYS A 14 11.95 -11.56 4.65
CA LYS A 14 13.12 -11.52 3.76
C LYS A 14 14.41 -11.77 4.52
N GLU A 15 14.56 -11.20 5.71
CA GLU A 15 15.69 -11.44 6.61
C GLU A 15 15.77 -12.90 7.05
N LEU A 16 14.64 -13.48 7.48
CA LEU A 16 14.55 -14.89 7.87
C LEU A 16 14.98 -15.82 6.74
N LEU A 17 14.43 -15.63 5.54
CA LEU A 17 14.74 -16.46 4.38
C LEU A 17 16.20 -16.28 3.93
N HIS A 18 16.72 -15.06 4.01
CA HIS A 18 18.12 -14.79 3.72
C HIS A 18 19.07 -15.50 4.69
N ALA A 19 18.74 -15.49 5.99
CA ALA A 19 19.48 -16.24 7.01
C ALA A 19 19.46 -17.76 6.75
N ALA A 20 18.39 -18.27 6.15
CA ALA A 20 18.28 -19.66 5.69
C ALA A 20 18.97 -19.93 4.32
N GLY A 21 19.75 -18.98 3.80
CA GLY A 21 20.47 -19.11 2.53
C GLY A 21 19.64 -18.79 1.28
N VAL A 22 18.39 -18.32 1.43
CA VAL A 22 17.48 -17.97 0.34
C VAL A 22 17.34 -16.45 0.25
N LEU A 23 18.16 -15.83 -0.60
CA LEU A 23 18.01 -14.41 -0.88
C LEU A 23 16.75 -14.15 -1.72
N ILE A 24 15.79 -13.41 -1.18
CA ILE A 24 14.66 -12.82 -1.90
C ILE A 24 14.96 -11.36 -2.17
N ILE A 25 14.90 -10.95 -3.44
CA ILE A 25 15.02 -9.56 -3.88
C ILE A 25 13.70 -9.08 -4.45
N GLU A 26 13.38 -7.80 -4.23
CA GLU A 26 12.15 -7.19 -4.73
C GLU A 26 12.41 -6.30 -5.95
N GLY A 27 11.44 -6.32 -6.86
CA GLY A 27 11.34 -5.34 -7.94
C GLY A 27 9.97 -4.68 -7.92
N TYR A 28 9.93 -3.45 -8.43
CA TYR A 28 8.70 -2.67 -8.54
C TYR A 28 8.46 -2.25 -9.99
N GLY A 29 7.20 -2.32 -10.39
CA GLY A 29 6.66 -1.74 -11.60
C GLY A 29 5.20 -2.13 -11.76
N LEU A 30 4.63 -1.73 -12.88
CA LEU A 30 3.20 -1.78 -13.20
C LEU A 30 3.02 -2.47 -14.56
N THR A 31 1.77 -2.81 -14.89
CA THR A 31 1.43 -3.27 -16.24
C THR A 31 1.84 -2.24 -17.29
N GLU A 32 1.62 -0.97 -16.99
CA GLU A 32 1.97 0.20 -17.80
C GLU A 32 3.49 0.37 -18.00
N THR A 33 4.32 -0.37 -17.27
CA THR A 33 5.79 -0.26 -17.33
C THR A 33 6.48 -1.57 -17.73
N SER A 34 5.74 -2.52 -18.30
CA SER A 34 6.24 -3.71 -18.98
C SER A 34 7.51 -4.41 -18.41
N PRO A 35 7.49 -4.98 -17.19
CA PRO A 35 6.66 -4.70 -16.03
C PRO A 35 7.45 -4.03 -14.89
N THR A 36 8.68 -3.57 -15.14
CA THR A 36 9.66 -3.25 -14.07
C THR A 36 10.27 -1.88 -14.26
N LEU A 37 10.23 -1.08 -13.20
CA LEU A 37 10.90 0.22 -13.09
C LEU A 37 12.18 0.14 -12.27
N THR A 38 12.14 -0.56 -11.15
CA THR A 38 13.26 -0.69 -10.20
C THR A 38 13.46 -2.14 -9.79
N LEU A 39 14.70 -2.47 -9.41
CA LEU A 39 15.06 -3.83 -9.04
C LEU A 39 16.20 -3.86 -8.03
N ASN A 40 15.99 -4.54 -6.90
CA ASN A 40 17.08 -4.96 -6.02
C ASN A 40 17.93 -5.99 -6.74
N ARG A 41 19.26 -5.93 -6.61
CA ARG A 41 20.18 -6.86 -7.27
C ARG A 41 20.88 -7.71 -6.20
N PRO A 42 21.30 -8.95 -6.50
CA PRO A 42 21.97 -9.80 -5.52
C PRO A 42 23.18 -9.16 -4.81
N GLY A 43 23.91 -8.27 -5.50
CA GLY A 43 25.03 -7.51 -4.92
C GLY A 43 24.69 -6.08 -4.47
N ALA A 44 23.43 -5.65 -4.59
CA ALA A 44 22.99 -4.30 -4.24
C ALA A 44 21.51 -4.33 -3.89
N PHE A 45 21.19 -4.60 -2.62
CA PHE A 45 19.83 -4.64 -2.10
C PHE A 45 19.70 -3.99 -0.72
N ARG A 46 18.49 -3.55 -0.40
CA ARG A 46 18.02 -3.29 0.96
C ARG A 46 16.67 -3.96 1.13
N PHE A 47 16.44 -4.65 2.25
CA PHE A 47 15.19 -5.36 2.46
C PHE A 47 13.98 -4.44 2.63
N ASP A 48 14.14 -3.16 2.88
CA ASP A 48 13.06 -2.18 2.97
C ASP A 48 12.86 -1.37 1.68
N THR A 49 13.46 -1.79 0.56
CA THR A 49 13.43 -1.08 -0.73
C THR A 49 12.99 -1.98 -1.86
N VAL A 50 12.62 -1.39 -3.00
CA VAL A 50 12.35 -2.09 -4.28
C VAL A 50 13.51 -1.94 -5.27
N GLY A 51 14.66 -1.45 -4.82
CA GLY A 51 15.88 -1.37 -5.61
C GLY A 51 16.11 -0.03 -6.30
N LYS A 52 17.07 -0.04 -7.22
CA LYS A 52 17.43 1.11 -8.04
C LYS A 52 16.74 1.04 -9.41
N PRO A 53 16.54 2.18 -10.10
CA PRO A 53 16.10 2.21 -11.51
C PRO A 53 16.84 1.20 -12.39
N LEU A 54 16.13 0.63 -13.37
CA LEU A 54 16.77 -0.08 -14.46
C LEU A 54 17.55 0.91 -15.35
N PRO A 55 18.69 0.53 -15.94
CA PRO A 55 19.59 1.46 -16.62
C PRO A 55 18.97 2.27 -17.76
N SER A 56 17.96 1.73 -18.43
CA SER A 56 17.27 2.38 -19.55
C SER A 56 16.11 3.29 -19.13
N LEU A 57 15.90 3.47 -17.82
CA LEU A 57 14.73 4.13 -17.26
C LEU A 57 15.14 5.35 -16.45
N GLU A 58 14.36 6.41 -16.59
CA GLU A 58 14.46 7.60 -15.78
C GLU A 58 13.30 7.60 -14.78
N LEU A 59 13.62 7.80 -13.50
CA LEU A 59 12.64 7.98 -12.43
C LEU A 59 12.91 9.30 -11.71
N LYS A 60 11.85 10.02 -11.36
CA LYS A 60 11.89 11.18 -10.45
C LYS A 60 10.71 11.11 -9.48
N LEU A 61 10.77 11.88 -8.41
CA LEU A 61 9.61 12.12 -7.54
C LEU A 61 9.03 13.49 -7.90
N ASP A 62 7.70 13.56 -8.01
CA ASP A 62 6.97 14.82 -8.07
C ASP A 62 6.97 15.51 -6.68
N THR A 63 6.45 16.73 -6.61
CA THR A 63 6.43 17.57 -5.40
C THR A 63 5.72 16.92 -4.20
N ASP A 64 4.76 16.03 -4.47
CA ASP A 64 4.02 15.26 -3.46
C ASP A 64 4.58 13.84 -3.22
N GLY A 65 5.73 13.53 -3.82
CA GLY A 65 6.38 12.23 -3.74
C GLY A 65 5.86 11.19 -4.72
N GLU A 66 4.94 11.53 -5.64
CA GLU A 66 4.53 10.62 -6.70
C GLU A 66 5.73 10.18 -7.55
N ILE A 67 5.87 8.88 -7.77
CA ILE A 67 6.91 8.32 -8.63
C ILE A 67 6.50 8.58 -10.08
N LEU A 68 7.34 9.30 -10.80
CA LEU A 68 7.22 9.54 -12.22
C LEU A 68 8.25 8.71 -12.97
N ALA A 69 7.85 8.09 -14.07
CA ALA A 69 8.71 7.22 -14.86
C ALA A 69 8.74 7.63 -16.34
N ARG A 70 9.90 7.46 -16.98
CA ARG A 70 10.06 7.60 -18.42
C ARG A 70 11.04 6.55 -18.94
N GLY A 71 10.72 5.95 -20.07
CA GLY A 71 11.58 4.94 -20.69
C GLY A 71 10.87 4.12 -21.76
N PRO A 72 11.60 3.26 -22.47
CA PRO A 72 11.08 2.49 -23.60
C PRO A 72 10.07 1.39 -23.20
N ASN A 73 9.98 1.06 -21.91
CA ASN A 73 9.04 0.06 -21.37
C ASN A 73 7.71 0.65 -20.92
N VAL A 74 7.60 1.98 -20.87
CA VAL A 74 6.36 2.68 -20.54
C VAL A 74 5.42 2.53 -21.73
N PHE A 75 4.20 2.08 -21.48
CA PHE A 75 3.15 1.91 -22.48
C PHE A 75 2.87 3.21 -23.25
N SER A 76 2.23 3.10 -24.42
CA SER A 76 1.83 4.27 -25.22
C SER A 76 0.47 4.86 -24.85
N GLY A 77 -0.30 4.17 -24.00
CA GLY A 77 -1.63 4.59 -23.58
C GLY A 77 -2.63 3.46 -23.39
N TYR A 78 -3.82 3.83 -22.94
CA TYR A 78 -4.94 2.91 -22.74
C TYR A 78 -5.73 2.72 -24.03
N PHE A 79 -6.17 1.48 -24.28
CA PHE A 79 -6.87 1.13 -25.51
C PHE A 79 -8.21 1.86 -25.61
N LYS A 80 -8.37 2.68 -26.66
CA LYS A 80 -9.59 3.47 -26.94
C LYS A 80 -10.01 4.44 -25.82
N ASP A 81 -9.07 4.85 -24.99
CA ASP A 81 -9.32 5.81 -23.90
C ASP A 81 -8.28 6.93 -23.96
N PRO A 82 -8.46 7.91 -24.88
CA PRO A 82 -7.51 9.00 -25.06
C PRO A 82 -7.46 9.93 -23.83
N ASP A 83 -8.57 10.08 -23.11
CA ASP A 83 -8.64 10.94 -21.92
C ASP A 83 -7.86 10.33 -20.75
N ALA A 84 -8.05 9.03 -20.47
CA ALA A 84 -7.25 8.34 -19.47
C ALA A 84 -5.77 8.27 -19.88
N THR A 85 -5.49 8.12 -21.18
CA THR A 85 -4.11 8.16 -21.70
C THR A 85 -3.48 9.52 -21.43
N ALA A 86 -4.14 10.62 -21.79
CA ALA A 86 -3.63 11.96 -21.54
C ALA A 86 -3.42 12.21 -20.03
N ALA A 87 -4.36 11.77 -19.19
CA ALA A 87 -4.26 11.92 -17.73
C ALA A 87 -3.12 11.09 -17.10
N ALA A 88 -2.69 9.98 -17.74
CA ALA A 88 -1.60 9.15 -17.27
C ALA A 88 -0.21 9.77 -17.47
N PHE A 89 -0.10 10.81 -18.30
CA PHE A 89 1.16 11.49 -18.58
C PHE A 89 1.13 12.94 -18.09
N THR A 90 2.29 13.43 -17.68
CA THR A 90 2.52 14.86 -17.50
C THR A 90 2.68 15.54 -18.87
N GLU A 91 2.54 16.86 -18.92
CA GLU A 91 2.76 17.64 -20.14
C GLU A 91 4.19 17.48 -20.70
N ASP A 92 5.19 17.25 -19.84
CA ASP A 92 6.58 16.99 -20.20
C ASP A 92 6.89 15.49 -20.47
N GLY A 93 5.86 14.65 -20.60
CA GLY A 93 5.97 13.27 -21.10
C GLY A 93 6.40 12.23 -20.07
N TRP A 94 6.21 12.48 -18.78
CA TRP A 94 6.44 11.49 -17.72
C TRP A 94 5.17 10.72 -17.40
N PHE A 95 5.30 9.41 -17.24
CA PHE A 95 4.20 8.57 -16.78
C PHE A 95 3.99 8.72 -15.27
N ARG A 96 2.75 8.99 -14.88
CA ARG A 96 2.26 9.06 -13.50
C ARG A 96 1.92 7.66 -13.00
N THR A 97 2.76 7.11 -12.12
CA THR A 97 2.54 5.75 -11.58
C THR A 97 1.32 5.66 -10.66
N GLY A 98 0.93 6.78 -10.04
CA GLY A 98 -0.04 6.79 -8.96
C GLY A 98 0.46 6.14 -7.67
N ASP A 99 1.76 5.86 -7.56
CA ASP A 99 2.46 5.37 -6.38
C ASP A 99 3.33 6.49 -5.80
N VAL A 100 3.36 6.62 -4.48
CA VAL A 100 4.22 7.56 -3.75
C VAL A 100 5.44 6.81 -3.23
N GLY A 101 6.61 7.40 -3.37
CA GLY A 101 7.87 6.82 -2.92
C GLY A 101 8.81 7.82 -2.29
N ARG A 102 9.93 7.29 -1.79
CA ARG A 102 11.07 8.10 -1.34
C ARG A 102 12.38 7.44 -1.75
N TRP A 103 13.39 8.25 -2.01
CA TRP A 103 14.75 7.78 -2.22
C TRP A 103 15.48 7.64 -0.89
N THR A 104 16.27 6.58 -0.78
CA THR A 104 17.35 6.51 0.21
C THR A 104 18.54 7.32 -0.27
N ASP A 105 19.43 7.73 0.65
CA ASP A 105 20.63 8.51 0.33
C ASP A 105 21.57 7.79 -0.66
N ASP A 106 21.55 6.45 -0.66
CA ASP A 106 22.33 5.60 -1.57
C ASP A 106 21.58 5.21 -2.85
N GLY A 107 20.42 5.83 -3.13
CA GLY A 107 19.71 5.78 -4.40
C GLY A 107 18.78 4.58 -4.62
N PHE A 108 18.30 3.95 -3.55
CA PHE A 108 17.27 2.92 -3.61
C PHE A 108 15.88 3.54 -3.42
N LEU A 109 14.87 3.00 -4.09
CA LEU A 109 13.49 3.45 -3.98
C LEU A 109 12.76 2.66 -2.89
N GLN A 110 12.03 3.36 -2.03
CA GLN A 110 11.04 2.79 -1.12
C GLN A 110 9.64 3.19 -1.58
N ILE A 111 8.72 2.22 -1.64
CA ILE A 111 7.31 2.48 -1.91
C ILE A 111 6.62 2.81 -0.60
N ILE A 112 5.88 3.92 -0.58
CA ILE A 112 5.12 4.38 0.59
C ILE A 112 3.67 3.89 0.49
N ASP A 113 2.94 4.27 -0.56
CA ASP A 113 1.56 3.82 -0.82
C ASP A 113 1.08 4.22 -2.22
N ARG A 114 -0.16 3.87 -2.56
CA ARG A 114 -0.88 4.46 -3.70
C ARG A 114 -1.35 5.87 -3.34
N LYS A 115 -1.04 6.85 -4.21
CA LYS A 115 -1.43 8.26 -4.05
C LYS A 115 -2.92 8.43 -3.76
N LYS A 116 -3.78 7.67 -4.44
CA LYS A 116 -5.24 7.71 -4.26
C LYS A 116 -5.76 7.04 -2.98
N ASP A 117 -4.94 6.21 -2.34
CA ASP A 117 -5.31 5.48 -1.13
C ASP A 117 -4.79 6.18 0.15
N ILE A 118 -3.88 7.15 0.02
CA ILE A 118 -3.44 8.01 1.12
C ILE A 118 -4.63 8.80 1.66
N LEU A 119 -4.85 8.70 2.96
CA LEU A 119 -5.88 9.45 3.67
C LEU A 119 -5.34 10.83 4.04
N VAL A 120 -6.06 11.89 3.68
CA VAL A 120 -5.74 13.26 4.09
C VAL A 120 -6.72 13.67 5.16
N THR A 121 -6.29 13.61 6.42
CA THR A 121 -7.14 14.04 7.54
C THR A 121 -7.55 15.52 7.41
N SER A 122 -8.63 15.94 8.06
CA SER A 122 -9.06 17.35 8.11
C SER A 122 -7.97 18.31 8.66
N GLY A 123 -6.98 17.80 9.39
CA GLY A 123 -5.79 18.53 9.84
C GLY A 123 -4.64 18.57 8.82
N GLY A 124 -4.84 18.10 7.59
CA GLY A 124 -3.85 18.11 6.51
C GLY A 124 -2.74 17.08 6.66
N LYS A 125 -2.90 16.05 7.50
CA LYS A 125 -1.92 14.95 7.61
C LYS A 125 -2.20 13.90 6.54
N ASN A 126 -1.19 13.61 5.73
CA ASN A 126 -1.16 12.53 4.75
C ASN A 126 -0.79 11.22 5.46
N ILE A 127 -1.70 10.25 5.43
CA ILE A 127 -1.54 8.99 6.15
C ILE A 127 -1.76 7.83 5.18
N PRO A 128 -0.70 7.08 4.85
CA PRO A 128 -0.78 5.77 4.20
C PRO A 128 -1.53 4.75 5.08
N PRO A 129 -2.78 4.36 4.78
CA PRO A 129 -3.47 3.37 5.61
C PRO A 129 -2.78 2.01 5.56
N ALA A 130 -2.12 1.66 4.44
CA ALA A 130 -1.43 0.38 4.30
C ALA A 130 -0.33 0.18 5.36
N ASN A 131 0.36 1.26 5.77
CA ASN A 131 1.40 1.20 6.80
C ASN A 131 0.86 0.80 8.17
N ILE A 132 -0.37 1.22 8.49
CA ILE A 132 -1.07 0.87 9.73
C ILE A 132 -1.61 -0.56 9.63
N GLU A 133 -2.26 -0.88 8.52
CA GLU A 133 -2.89 -2.19 8.28
C GLU A 133 -1.86 -3.33 8.25
N ALA A 134 -0.68 -3.10 7.69
CA ALA A 134 0.41 -4.07 7.61
C ALA A 134 0.87 -4.57 9.00
N ARG A 135 0.69 -3.76 10.04
CA ARG A 135 1.03 -4.11 11.44
C ARG A 135 0.15 -5.23 12.00
N PHE A 136 -1.03 -5.43 11.43
CA PHE A 136 -1.99 -6.45 11.89
C PHE A 136 -1.91 -7.75 11.11
N VAL A 137 -1.11 -7.84 10.03
CA VAL A 137 -1.10 -9.01 9.13
C VAL A 137 -0.69 -10.31 9.86
N ASP A 138 0.19 -10.24 10.87
CA ASP A 138 0.61 -11.41 11.65
C ASP A 138 -0.12 -11.51 13.00
N ASP A 139 -1.18 -10.72 13.20
CA ASP A 139 -1.91 -10.72 14.45
C ASP A 139 -2.67 -12.05 14.64
N PRO A 140 -2.60 -12.68 15.84
CA PRO A 140 -3.26 -13.96 16.10
C PRO A 140 -4.78 -13.85 16.26
N ILE A 141 -5.33 -12.64 16.38
CA ILE A 141 -6.78 -12.39 16.57
C ILE A 141 -7.35 -11.68 15.35
N ILE A 142 -6.64 -10.68 14.84
CA ILE A 142 -7.12 -9.86 13.73
C ILE A 142 -6.69 -10.47 12.40
N GLU A 143 -7.66 -10.76 11.54
CA GLU A 143 -7.41 -11.23 10.17
C GLU A 143 -7.15 -10.05 9.22
N ARG A 144 -7.93 -8.98 9.35
CA ARG A 144 -7.82 -7.80 8.50
C ARG A 144 -8.22 -6.55 9.26
N VAL A 145 -7.54 -5.46 8.96
CA VAL A 145 -7.96 -4.10 9.31
C VAL A 145 -8.11 -3.32 8.03
N VAL A 146 -9.18 -2.54 7.93
CA VAL A 146 -9.34 -1.51 6.90
C VAL A 146 -9.51 -0.17 7.61
N VAL A 147 -8.48 0.66 7.51
CA VAL A 147 -8.45 2.00 8.10
C VAL A 147 -9.29 2.95 7.24
N TYR A 148 -9.99 3.88 7.87
CA TYR A 148 -10.84 4.89 7.25
C TYR A 148 -10.68 6.23 7.97
N GLY A 149 -10.73 7.34 7.24
CA GLY A 149 -10.67 8.68 7.86
C GLY A 149 -10.23 9.81 6.94
N ASP A 150 -10.46 9.69 5.63
CA ASP A 150 -10.18 10.77 4.70
C ASP A 150 -11.09 11.98 4.98
N ALA A 151 -10.51 13.18 4.99
CA ALA A 151 -11.15 14.42 5.42
C ALA A 151 -11.76 14.41 6.85
N ARG A 152 -11.38 13.45 7.70
CA ARG A 152 -11.88 13.32 9.09
C ARG A 152 -10.86 13.80 10.13
N PRO A 153 -11.29 14.09 11.37
CA PRO A 153 -10.37 14.58 12.43
C PRO A 153 -9.42 13.51 12.97
N TYR A 154 -9.75 12.23 12.81
CA TYR A 154 -8.95 11.09 13.26
C TYR A 154 -9.28 9.85 12.43
N LEU A 155 -8.51 8.78 12.60
CA LEU A 155 -8.75 7.51 11.91
C LEU A 155 -9.65 6.59 12.71
N VAL A 156 -10.44 5.80 12.00
CA VAL A 156 -11.25 4.69 12.52
C VAL A 156 -10.99 3.44 11.68
N ALA A 157 -11.50 2.28 12.10
CA ALA A 157 -11.26 1.05 11.36
C ALA A 157 -12.44 0.05 11.36
N ALA A 158 -12.53 -0.71 10.27
CA ALA A 158 -13.28 -1.95 10.22
C ALA A 158 -12.32 -3.11 10.47
N VAL A 159 -12.72 -4.06 11.31
CA VAL A 159 -11.86 -5.18 11.74
C VAL A 159 -12.53 -6.50 11.45
N TRP A 160 -11.81 -7.37 10.74
CA TRP A 160 -12.17 -8.77 10.55
C TRP A 160 -11.38 -9.61 11.54
N VAL A 161 -12.08 -10.45 12.28
CA VAL A 161 -11.53 -11.31 13.33
C VAL A 161 -11.36 -12.71 12.77
N ARG A 162 -10.26 -13.37 13.14
CA ARG A 162 -10.03 -14.77 12.76
C ARG A 162 -11.13 -15.66 13.37
N ALA A 163 -11.53 -16.70 12.63
CA ALA A 163 -12.66 -17.55 13.00
C ALA A 163 -12.53 -18.23 14.38
N ASP A 164 -11.30 -18.46 14.84
CA ASP A 164 -10.94 -19.10 16.11
C ASP A 164 -10.63 -18.11 17.24
N ALA A 165 -10.75 -16.80 17.00
CA ALA A 165 -10.40 -15.76 17.95
C ALA A 165 -11.62 -15.05 18.53
N SER A 166 -11.48 -14.55 19.77
CA SER A 166 -12.52 -13.73 20.41
C SER A 166 -12.42 -12.26 19.98
N ALA A 167 -13.56 -11.71 19.56
CA ALA A 167 -13.68 -10.29 19.20
C ALA A 167 -13.40 -9.34 20.39
N ASP A 168 -13.59 -9.81 21.64
CA ASP A 168 -13.35 -9.01 22.84
C ASP A 168 -11.88 -8.58 22.99
N LEU A 169 -10.96 -9.31 22.35
CA LEU A 169 -9.54 -9.01 22.39
C LEU A 169 -9.11 -7.94 21.37
N VAL A 170 -9.96 -7.61 20.38
CA VAL A 170 -9.63 -6.69 19.28
C VAL A 170 -9.21 -5.31 19.80
N GLY A 171 -9.93 -4.77 20.76
CA GLY A 171 -9.61 -3.46 21.35
C GLY A 171 -8.19 -3.42 21.92
N ALA A 172 -7.81 -4.46 22.68
CA ALA A 172 -6.48 -4.57 23.27
C ALA A 172 -5.38 -4.69 22.19
N ARG A 173 -5.66 -5.36 21.07
CA ARG A 173 -4.71 -5.47 19.94
C ARG A 173 -4.53 -4.13 19.22
N ILE A 174 -5.62 -3.40 18.99
CA ILE A 174 -5.55 -2.04 18.41
C ILE A 174 -4.78 -1.09 19.32
N ASP A 175 -5.04 -1.13 20.63
CA ASP A 175 -4.35 -0.29 21.60
C ASP A 175 -2.84 -0.59 21.68
N ALA A 176 -2.44 -1.84 21.51
CA ALA A 176 -1.04 -2.21 21.44
C ALA A 176 -0.36 -1.57 20.21
N ILE A 177 -0.94 -1.69 19.02
CA ILE A 177 -0.39 -1.07 17.80
C ILE A 177 -0.42 0.46 17.88
N ASN A 178 -1.49 1.06 18.41
CA ASN A 178 -1.60 2.50 18.57
C ASN A 178 -0.46 3.12 19.41
N LYS A 179 0.16 2.37 20.33
CA LYS A 179 1.31 2.84 21.13
C LYS A 179 2.60 2.98 20.32
N GLU A 180 2.69 2.29 19.19
CA GLU A 180 3.85 2.33 18.28
C GLU A 180 3.69 3.38 17.16
N LEU A 181 2.47 3.89 16.97
CA LEU A 181 2.12 4.83 15.91
C LEU A 181 2.24 6.28 16.35
N ALA A 182 2.40 7.19 15.38
CA ALA A 182 2.24 8.60 15.66
C ALA A 182 0.80 8.91 16.11
N ARG A 183 0.63 9.93 16.96
CA ARG A 183 -0.69 10.28 17.53
C ARG A 183 -1.78 10.50 16.46
N TYR A 184 -1.42 11.02 15.29
CA TYR A 184 -2.35 11.27 14.19
C TYR A 184 -2.67 10.02 13.35
N GLU A 185 -1.87 8.95 13.47
CA GLU A 185 -2.08 7.65 12.81
C GLU A 185 -2.87 6.66 13.67
N SER A 186 -3.08 6.97 14.96
CA SER A 186 -3.80 6.06 15.85
C SER A 186 -5.27 5.88 15.46
N ILE A 187 -5.73 4.64 15.45
CA ILE A 187 -7.14 4.27 15.24
C ILE A 187 -7.92 4.58 16.53
N LYS A 188 -8.83 5.54 16.48
CA LYS A 188 -9.58 6.00 17.67
C LYS A 188 -10.79 5.15 18.02
N ARG A 189 -11.46 4.63 17.00
CA ARG A 189 -12.68 3.84 17.14
C ARG A 189 -12.67 2.75 16.06
N HIS A 190 -13.36 1.66 16.32
CA HIS A 190 -13.47 0.55 15.38
C HIS A 190 -14.81 -0.16 15.51
N PHE A 191 -15.15 -0.95 14.51
CA PHE A 191 -16.23 -1.93 14.58
C PHE A 191 -15.77 -3.27 14.02
N ILE A 192 -16.41 -4.36 14.48
CA ILE A 192 -16.19 -5.70 13.93
C ILE A 192 -17.02 -5.86 12.66
N ALA A 193 -16.36 -6.14 11.55
CA ALA A 193 -16.99 -6.38 10.27
C ALA A 193 -17.53 -7.80 10.20
N GLU A 194 -18.81 -7.93 9.84
CA GLU A 194 -19.50 -9.22 9.72
C GLU A 194 -19.49 -9.74 8.27
N THR A 195 -19.36 -8.82 7.31
CA THR A 195 -19.35 -9.13 5.88
C THR A 195 -17.96 -9.65 5.48
N PRO A 196 -17.83 -10.86 4.91
CA PRO A 196 -16.53 -11.36 4.48
C PRO A 196 -15.95 -10.53 3.33
N LEU A 197 -14.61 -10.47 3.25
CA LEU A 197 -13.91 -9.88 2.11
C LEU A 197 -13.71 -10.96 1.04
N THR A 198 -14.51 -10.91 -0.02
CA THR A 198 -14.46 -11.89 -1.11
C THR A 198 -14.14 -11.25 -2.46
N VAL A 199 -13.64 -12.06 -3.39
CA VAL A 199 -13.45 -11.66 -4.79
C VAL A 199 -14.81 -11.51 -5.49
N GLU A 200 -15.75 -12.40 -5.16
CA GLU A 200 -17.10 -12.48 -5.74
C GLU A 200 -17.92 -11.21 -5.46
N ASP A 201 -17.84 -10.68 -4.24
CA ASP A 201 -18.51 -9.44 -3.85
C ASP A 201 -17.78 -8.17 -4.34
N GLY A 202 -16.68 -8.35 -5.08
CA GLY A 202 -15.87 -7.24 -5.60
C GLY A 202 -15.14 -6.44 -4.53
N LEU A 203 -14.93 -7.01 -3.33
CA LEU A 203 -14.17 -6.39 -2.24
C LEU A 203 -12.68 -6.72 -2.31
N LEU A 204 -12.33 -7.80 -3.01
CA LEU A 204 -10.95 -8.17 -3.36
C LEU A 204 -10.73 -8.20 -4.88
N THR A 205 -9.49 -8.03 -5.32
CA THR A 205 -9.07 -8.35 -6.70
C THR A 205 -8.92 -9.87 -6.86
N SER A 206 -8.80 -10.35 -8.10
CA SER A 206 -8.47 -11.76 -8.37
C SER A 206 -7.12 -12.20 -7.75
N SER A 207 -6.23 -11.25 -7.49
CA SER A 207 -4.97 -11.44 -6.75
C SER A 207 -5.10 -11.23 -5.23
N LEU A 208 -6.33 -11.25 -4.70
CA LEU A 208 -6.67 -11.09 -3.28
C LEU A 208 -6.28 -9.74 -2.65
N LYS A 209 -6.00 -8.71 -3.47
CA LYS A 209 -5.74 -7.36 -2.96
C LYS A 209 -7.04 -6.65 -2.61
N LEU A 210 -7.01 -5.83 -1.56
CA LEU A 210 -8.15 -5.05 -1.12
C LEU A 210 -8.61 -4.02 -2.18
N ARG A 211 -9.90 -3.97 -2.48
CA ARG A 211 -10.54 -2.88 -3.22
C ARG A 211 -11.09 -1.85 -2.23
N ARG A 212 -10.20 -1.03 -1.67
CA ARG A 212 -10.48 -0.06 -0.59
C ARG A 212 -11.72 0.80 -0.84
N LYS A 213 -11.84 1.39 -2.03
CA LYS A 213 -13.01 2.22 -2.41
C LYS A 213 -14.33 1.45 -2.31
N ALA A 214 -14.36 0.18 -2.75
CA ALA A 214 -15.56 -0.66 -2.68
C ALA A 214 -15.93 -0.99 -1.22
N VAL A 215 -14.92 -1.25 -0.36
CA VAL A 215 -15.14 -1.48 1.08
C VAL A 215 -15.68 -0.22 1.76
N TYR A 216 -15.09 0.95 1.47
CA TYR A 216 -15.55 2.23 2.02
C TYR A 216 -16.98 2.55 1.61
N GLU A 217 -17.35 2.27 0.35
CA GLU A 217 -18.72 2.46 -0.13
C GLU A 217 -19.69 1.49 0.54
N ARG A 218 -19.32 0.21 0.64
CA ARG A 218 -20.18 -0.84 1.23
C ARG A 218 -20.44 -0.63 2.72
N LEU A 219 -19.42 -0.20 3.46
CA LEU A 219 -19.48 -0.07 4.93
C LEU A 219 -19.55 1.40 5.38
N ARG A 220 -19.90 2.33 4.47
CA ARG A 220 -19.87 3.77 4.72
C ARG A 220 -20.60 4.14 6.00
N ASP A 221 -21.85 3.73 6.14
CA ASP A 221 -22.69 4.14 7.27
C ASP A 221 -22.11 3.67 8.61
N ARG A 222 -21.46 2.49 8.63
CA ARG A 222 -20.79 1.98 9.82
C ARG A 222 -19.54 2.76 10.18
N PHE A 223 -18.74 3.16 9.18
CA PHE A 223 -17.58 4.03 9.39
C PHE A 223 -18.01 5.41 9.88
N GLU A 224 -19.03 5.99 9.24
CA GLU A 224 -19.56 7.31 9.56
C GLU A 224 -20.16 7.37 10.96
N ALA A 225 -20.85 6.31 11.39
CA ALA A 225 -21.38 6.19 12.75
C ALA A 225 -20.29 6.27 13.83
N LEU A 226 -19.02 5.95 13.51
CA LEU A 226 -17.93 6.10 14.47
C LEU A 226 -17.51 7.57 14.67
N TYR A 227 -17.92 8.51 13.82
CA TYR A 227 -17.65 9.95 13.98
C TYR A 227 -18.81 10.71 14.64
N ALA A 228 -19.94 10.05 14.85
CA ALA A 228 -21.07 10.59 15.60
C ALA A 228 -20.81 10.62 17.11
#